data_AF-A0A960GCJ7-F1
#
_entry.id   AF-A0A960GCJ7-F1
#
_cell.length_a   1.000
_cell.length_b   1.000
_cell.length_c   1.000
_cell.angle_alpha   90.00
_cell.angle_beta   90.00
_cell.angle_gamma   90.00
#
_symmetry.space_group_name_H-M   'P 1'
#
loop_
_entity.id
_entity.type
_entity.pdbx_description
1 polymer ?
#
loop_
_entity_poly.entity_id
_entity_poly.type
_entity_poly.pdbx_seq_one_letter_code
_entity_poly.pdbx_strand_id
1 'polypeptide(L)'
;DKDGIILALLASEIRARTGSSPSEHYRRLTQSYGDPVYARVDAPASRAQKAKLANLTPSDVSSTELAGEPITAILTRAPGNDAPIGGLKVTTENGWFAARPSGTEDVYKIYAESFKGPDHLAEIQESAKEVVAAALA
;
A
#
# COMPACT_ATOMS: atom_id res chain seq x y z
N ASP A 1 20.69 2.44 11.17
CA ASP A 1 19.52 1.89 11.89
C ASP A 1 18.43 2.95 11.97
N LYS A 2 17.21 2.60 12.36
CA LYS A 2 16.15 3.57 12.67
C LYS A 2 16.37 4.11 14.08
N ASP A 3 16.22 5.43 14.25
CA ASP A 3 16.39 6.09 15.55
C ASP A 3 15.07 6.74 15.97
N GLY A 4 14.46 6.19 17.02
CA GLY A 4 13.20 6.70 17.57
C GLY A 4 13.36 7.93 18.45
N ILE A 5 14.54 8.13 19.06
CA ILE A 5 14.81 9.27 19.94
C ILE A 5 14.82 10.54 19.11
N ILE A 6 15.50 10.54 17.96
CA ILE A 6 15.55 11.73 17.09
C ILE A 6 14.17 12.08 16.52
N LEU A 7 13.31 11.10 16.22
CA LEU A 7 11.95 11.37 15.73
C LEU A 7 11.05 11.97 16.83
N ALA A 8 11.23 11.55 18.08
CA ALA A 8 10.54 12.17 19.22
C ALA A 8 11.02 13.61 19.48
N LEU A 9 12.33 13.84 19.36
CA LEU A 9 12.91 15.20 19.46
C LEU A 9 12.44 16.08 18.30
N LEU A 10 12.34 15.54 17.08
CA LEU A 10 11.80 16.27 15.93
C LEU A 10 10.33 16.68 16.15
N ALA A 11 9.49 15.82 16.72
CA ALA A 11 8.12 16.19 17.07
C ALA A 11 8.08 17.38 18.08
N SER A 12 9.04 17.40 19.02
CA SER A 12 9.21 18.50 19.96
C SER A 12 9.68 19.77 19.27
N GLU A 13 10.63 19.67 18.33
CA GLU A 13 11.12 20.78 17.51
C GLU A 13 10.01 21.38 16.64
N ILE A 14 9.22 20.55 15.94
CA ILE A 14 8.07 21.01 15.14
C ILE A 14 7.15 21.86 15.99
N ARG A 15 6.78 21.37 17.18
CA ARG A 15 5.92 22.13 18.09
C ARG A 15 6.58 23.43 18.57
N ALA A 16 7.85 23.38 18.98
CA ALA A 16 8.58 24.54 19.46
C ALA A 16 8.76 25.63 18.38
N ARG A 17 9.01 25.23 17.12
CA ARG A 17 9.28 26.14 16.00
C ARG A 17 8.03 26.69 15.34
N THR A 18 6.94 25.93 15.32
CA THR A 18 5.72 26.28 14.57
C THR A 18 4.54 26.64 15.46
N GLY A 19 4.61 26.35 16.76
CA GLY A 19 3.48 26.51 17.68
C GLY A 19 2.38 25.44 17.52
N SER A 20 2.52 24.52 16.56
CA SER A 20 1.54 23.45 16.29
C SER A 20 2.15 22.06 16.49
N SER A 21 1.38 21.17 17.08
CA SER A 21 1.68 19.74 17.19
C SER A 21 1.74 19.05 15.81
N PRO A 22 2.49 17.94 15.67
CA PRO A 22 2.50 17.16 14.43
C PRO A 22 1.11 16.71 13.95
N SER A 23 0.17 16.44 14.87
CA SER A 23 -1.21 16.08 14.49
C SER A 23 -2.01 17.25 13.92
N GLU A 24 -1.74 18.49 14.35
CA GLU A 24 -2.30 19.70 13.72
C GLU A 24 -1.71 19.95 12.33
N HIS A 25 -0.42 19.69 12.14
CA HIS A 25 0.20 19.71 10.81
C HIS A 25 -0.42 18.66 9.90
N TYR A 26 -0.62 17.43 10.40
CA TYR A 26 -1.29 16.37 9.63
C TYR A 26 -2.70 16.78 9.21
N ARG A 27 -3.51 17.34 10.12
CA ARG A 27 -4.85 17.86 9.76
C ARG A 27 -4.82 18.91 8.65
N ARG A 28 -3.80 19.77 8.61
CA ARG A 28 -3.65 20.75 7.52
C ARG A 28 -3.25 20.10 6.19
N LEU A 29 -2.44 19.04 6.24
CA LEU A 29 -2.13 18.24 5.05
C LEU A 29 -3.39 17.57 4.51
N THR A 30 -4.20 16.95 5.37
CA THR A 30 -5.42 16.26 4.91
C THR A 30 -6.48 17.21 4.37
N GLN A 31 -6.54 18.45 4.87
CA GLN A 31 -7.35 19.52 4.26
C GLN A 31 -6.88 19.92 2.86
N SER A 32 -5.57 19.85 2.59
CA SER A 32 -4.99 20.32 1.32
C SER A 32 -4.94 19.22 0.25
N TYR A 33 -4.78 17.97 0.66
CA TYR A 33 -4.45 16.85 -0.22
C TYR A 33 -5.41 15.66 -0.10
N GLY A 34 -6.44 15.76 0.73
CA GLY A 34 -7.36 14.66 1.05
C GLY A 34 -6.94 13.87 2.28
N ASP A 35 -7.90 13.18 2.90
CA ASP A 35 -7.74 12.43 4.15
C ASP A 35 -7.66 10.92 3.85
N PRO A 36 -6.46 10.34 3.76
CA PRO A 36 -6.31 8.95 3.36
C PRO A 36 -6.71 8.01 4.51
N VAL A 37 -7.41 6.94 4.15
CA VAL A 37 -7.66 5.80 5.03
C VAL A 37 -6.80 4.62 4.61
N TYR A 38 -6.22 3.94 5.60
CA TYR A 38 -5.27 2.87 5.38
C TYR A 38 -5.66 1.63 6.19
N ALA A 39 -5.55 0.45 5.59
CA ALA A 39 -5.67 -0.81 6.31
C ALA A 39 -4.85 -1.93 5.67
N ARG A 40 -4.52 -2.92 6.51
CA ARG A 40 -3.88 -4.17 6.09
C ARG A 40 -4.83 -5.33 6.32
N VAL A 41 -4.95 -6.20 5.33
CA VAL A 41 -5.64 -7.49 5.45
C VAL A 41 -4.70 -8.62 5.04
N ASP A 42 -4.93 -9.79 5.60
CA ASP A 42 -4.18 -11.00 5.26
C ASP A 42 -5.10 -11.95 4.49
N ALA A 43 -4.55 -12.67 3.51
CA ALA A 43 -5.28 -13.63 2.68
C ALA A 43 -4.51 -14.95 2.61
N PRO A 44 -5.20 -16.10 2.67
CA PRO A 44 -4.55 -17.42 2.65
C PRO A 44 -3.82 -17.64 1.33
N ALA A 45 -2.64 -18.28 1.40
CA ALA A 45 -1.91 -18.71 0.21
C ALA A 45 -1.05 -19.94 0.50
N SER A 46 -1.10 -20.89 -0.43
CA SER A 46 -0.17 -22.01 -0.46
C SER A 46 1.27 -21.55 -0.68
N ARG A 47 2.23 -22.42 -0.35
CA ARG A 47 3.66 -22.17 -0.64
C ARG A 47 3.93 -21.86 -2.12
N ALA A 48 3.22 -22.54 -3.03
CA ALA A 48 3.34 -22.30 -4.47
C ALA A 48 2.83 -20.90 -4.86
N GLN A 49 1.66 -20.51 -4.35
CA GLN A 49 1.11 -19.16 -4.54
C GLN A 49 2.02 -18.07 -3.98
N LYS A 50 2.61 -18.27 -2.79
CA LYS A 50 3.59 -17.33 -2.21
C LYS A 50 4.83 -17.18 -3.08
N ALA A 51 5.36 -18.29 -3.61
CA ALA A 51 6.52 -18.26 -4.50
C ALA A 51 6.20 -17.56 -5.83
N LYS A 52 5.01 -17.79 -6.40
CA LYS A 52 4.55 -17.09 -7.61
C LYS A 52 4.36 -15.59 -7.35
N LEU A 53 3.71 -15.21 -6.25
CA LEU A 53 3.54 -13.81 -5.84
C LEU A 53 4.88 -13.06 -5.73
N ALA A 54 5.90 -13.70 -5.17
CA ALA A 54 7.23 -13.11 -5.02
C ALA A 54 7.93 -12.81 -6.36
N ASN A 55 7.54 -13.50 -7.43
CA ASN A 55 8.18 -13.47 -8.74
C ASN A 55 7.27 -12.92 -9.85
N LEU A 56 6.14 -12.29 -9.51
CA LEU A 56 5.27 -11.67 -10.50
C LEU A 56 6.02 -10.62 -11.32
N THR A 57 5.56 -10.46 -12.54
CA THR A 57 5.92 -9.41 -13.49
C THR A 57 4.68 -8.54 -13.77
N PRO A 58 4.85 -7.29 -14.21
CA PRO A 58 3.69 -6.45 -14.54
C PRO A 58 2.74 -7.07 -15.57
N SER A 59 3.27 -7.88 -16.50
CA SER A 59 2.47 -8.58 -17.52
C SER A 59 1.57 -9.69 -16.98
N ASP A 60 1.77 -10.14 -15.74
CA ASP A 60 0.90 -11.15 -15.11
C ASP A 60 -0.42 -10.55 -14.62
N VAL A 61 -0.55 -9.22 -14.63
CA VAL A 61 -1.77 -8.50 -14.23
C VAL A 61 -2.52 -8.05 -15.48
N SER A 62 -3.66 -8.68 -15.76
CA SER A 62 -4.53 -8.35 -16.89
C SER A 62 -5.59 -7.30 -16.58
N SER A 63 -5.85 -7.02 -15.30
CA SER A 63 -6.82 -5.98 -14.91
C SER A 63 -6.35 -4.62 -15.37
N THR A 64 -7.29 -3.82 -15.87
CA THR A 64 -7.08 -2.42 -16.24
C THR A 64 -7.64 -1.46 -15.20
N GLU A 65 -8.37 -1.97 -14.21
CA GLU A 65 -9.05 -1.18 -13.18
C GLU A 65 -8.84 -1.77 -11.76
N LEU A 66 -8.97 -0.91 -10.75
CA LEU A 66 -8.96 -1.24 -9.33
C LEU A 66 -10.04 -0.39 -8.65
N ALA A 67 -11.04 -1.02 -8.02
CA ALA A 67 -12.18 -0.32 -7.40
C ALA A 67 -12.88 0.69 -8.34
N GLY A 68 -13.06 0.31 -9.61
CA GLY A 68 -13.69 1.16 -10.63
C GLY A 68 -12.84 2.33 -11.13
N GLU A 69 -11.56 2.40 -10.76
CA GLU A 69 -10.63 3.40 -11.27
C GLU A 69 -9.58 2.79 -12.21
N PRO A 70 -9.19 3.48 -13.30
CA PRO A 70 -8.11 3.04 -14.17
C PRO A 70 -6.80 2.86 -13.41
N ILE A 71 -6.14 1.73 -13.66
CA ILE A 71 -4.80 1.47 -13.12
C ILE A 71 -3.79 2.40 -13.80
N THR A 72 -3.03 3.12 -12.98
CA THR A 72 -2.00 4.06 -13.43
C THR A 72 -0.60 3.44 -13.42
N ALA A 73 -0.35 2.45 -12.56
CA ALA A 73 0.89 1.69 -12.54
C ALA A 73 0.73 0.28 -11.96
N ILE A 74 1.53 -0.64 -12.48
CA ILE A 74 1.69 -2.02 -12.00
C ILE A 74 3.18 -2.22 -11.74
N LEU A 75 3.56 -2.43 -10.49
CA LEU A 75 4.94 -2.37 -10.03
C LEU A 75 5.31 -3.68 -9.33
N THR A 76 6.37 -4.33 -9.79
CA THR A 76 7.03 -5.47 -9.11
C THR A 76 8.46 -5.10 -8.68
N ARG A 77 8.88 -3.88 -9.02
CA ARG A 77 10.16 -3.26 -8.73
C ARG A 77 9.93 -1.86 -8.18
N ALA A 78 10.75 -1.44 -7.21
CA ALA A 78 10.61 -0.14 -6.56
C ALA A 78 11.13 0.97 -7.48
N PRO A 79 10.34 2.04 -7.74
CA PRO A 79 10.71 3.07 -8.72
C PRO A 79 11.94 3.90 -8.31
N GLY A 80 12.24 4.00 -7.01
CA GLY A 80 13.34 4.83 -6.52
C GLY A 80 14.74 4.22 -6.66
N ASN A 81 14.85 2.89 -6.79
CA ASN A 81 16.15 2.21 -6.82
C ASN A 81 16.19 0.96 -7.68
N ASP A 82 15.11 0.64 -8.38
CA ASP A 82 14.97 -0.59 -9.14
C ASP A 82 15.40 -1.84 -8.34
N ALA A 83 14.94 -1.95 -7.10
CA ALA A 83 15.02 -3.21 -6.34
C ALA A 83 13.70 -3.99 -6.48
N PRO A 84 13.72 -5.33 -6.59
CA PRO A 84 12.50 -6.12 -6.58
C PRO A 84 11.77 -5.97 -5.25
N ILE A 85 10.45 -5.75 -5.28
CA ILE A 85 9.67 -5.61 -4.04
C ILE A 85 9.32 -6.97 -3.41
N GLY A 86 9.46 -8.06 -4.19
CA GLY A 86 9.07 -9.40 -3.79
C GLY A 86 7.56 -9.51 -3.62
N GLY A 87 6.81 -9.09 -4.64
CA GLY A 87 5.37 -8.92 -4.60
C GLY A 87 4.87 -8.02 -5.72
N LEU A 88 3.68 -7.47 -5.53
CA LEU A 88 2.98 -6.61 -6.48
C LEU A 88 2.52 -5.32 -5.79
N LYS A 89 2.61 -4.17 -6.47
CA LYS A 89 1.91 -2.94 -6.11
C LYS A 89 1.14 -2.42 -7.33
N VAL A 90 -0.12 -2.07 -7.13
CA VAL A 90 -0.99 -1.47 -8.16
C VAL A 90 -1.49 -0.14 -7.65
N THR A 91 -1.46 0.89 -8.49
CA THR A 91 -1.91 2.25 -8.14
C THR A 91 -3.00 2.73 -9.09
N THR A 92 -3.89 3.57 -8.58
CA THR A 92 -4.84 4.40 -9.33
C THR A 92 -4.59 5.87 -8.99
N GLU A 93 -5.50 6.78 -9.39
CA GLU A 93 -5.44 8.18 -8.98
C GLU A 93 -5.71 8.33 -7.47
N ASN A 94 -6.75 7.66 -6.94
CA ASN A 94 -7.21 7.89 -5.56
C ASN A 94 -6.86 6.76 -4.57
N GLY A 95 -6.08 5.76 -4.98
CA GLY A 95 -5.73 4.66 -4.10
C GLY A 95 -4.68 3.72 -4.65
N TRP A 96 -4.30 2.76 -3.82
CA TRP A 96 -3.36 1.71 -4.20
C TRP A 96 -3.51 0.49 -3.30
N PHE A 97 -3.03 -0.65 -3.79
CA PHE A 97 -2.71 -1.80 -2.93
C PHE A 97 -1.30 -2.34 -3.20
N ALA A 98 -0.72 -3.00 -2.21
CA ALA A 98 0.49 -3.79 -2.36
C ALA A 98 0.32 -5.16 -1.70
N ALA A 99 0.66 -6.23 -2.42
CA ALA A 99 0.60 -7.61 -1.95
C ALA A 99 2.00 -8.20 -1.83
N ARG A 100 2.31 -8.79 -0.66
CA ARG A 100 3.60 -9.47 -0.41
C ARG A 100 3.40 -10.78 0.35
N PRO A 101 4.15 -11.85 0.05
CA PRO A 101 4.06 -13.10 0.78
C PRO A 101 4.50 -12.91 2.23
N SER A 102 3.80 -13.54 3.19
CA SER A 102 4.25 -13.55 4.58
C SER A 102 5.53 -14.38 4.71
N GLY A 103 6.50 -13.89 5.50
CA GLY A 103 7.74 -14.61 5.76
C GLY A 103 7.58 -15.80 6.71
N THR A 104 6.50 -15.85 7.49
CA THR A 104 6.33 -16.78 8.62
C THR A 104 5.11 -17.67 8.51
N GLU A 105 4.06 -17.22 7.81
CA GLU A 105 2.74 -17.87 7.79
C GLU A 105 2.30 -18.18 6.35
N ASP A 106 1.39 -19.13 6.16
CA ASP A 106 0.80 -19.49 4.85
C ASP A 106 -0.30 -18.50 4.41
N VAL A 107 0.07 -17.22 4.43
CA VAL A 107 -0.72 -16.09 3.98
C VAL A 107 0.14 -15.15 3.14
N TYR A 108 -0.51 -14.29 2.37
CA TYR A 108 0.09 -13.05 1.88
C TYR A 108 -0.65 -11.85 2.49
N LYS A 109 0.05 -10.72 2.58
CA LYS A 109 -0.43 -9.48 3.19
C LYS A 109 -0.79 -8.49 2.09
N ILE A 110 -1.96 -7.91 2.16
CA ILE A 110 -2.41 -6.81 1.32
C ILE A 110 -2.41 -5.54 2.17
N TYR A 111 -1.63 -4.57 1.74
CA TYR A 111 -1.63 -3.20 2.26
C TYR A 111 -2.44 -2.35 1.29
N ALA A 112 -3.39 -1.56 1.77
CA ALA A 112 -4.23 -0.73 0.90
C ALA A 112 -4.45 0.65 1.52
N GLU A 113 -4.58 1.65 0.66
CA GLU A 113 -4.88 3.03 1.01
C GLU A 113 -5.88 3.63 0.02
N SER A 114 -6.78 4.48 0.51
CA SER A 114 -7.78 5.18 -0.27
C SER A 114 -7.89 6.64 0.18
N PHE A 115 -7.92 7.57 -0.78
CA PHE A 115 -8.24 8.99 -0.56
C PHE A 115 -9.74 9.29 -0.68
N LYS A 116 -10.57 8.29 -1.03
CA LYS A 116 -12.04 8.40 -1.12
C LYS A 116 -12.77 7.89 0.13
N GLY A 117 -12.03 7.52 1.17
CA GLY A 117 -12.60 7.08 2.45
C GLY A 117 -12.80 5.56 2.58
N PRO A 118 -13.42 5.12 3.69
CA PRO A 118 -13.44 3.71 4.12
C PRO A 118 -14.15 2.75 3.17
N ASP A 119 -15.25 3.17 2.54
CA ASP A 119 -16.00 2.30 1.63
C ASP A 119 -15.16 1.98 0.39
N HIS A 120 -14.53 2.99 -0.21
CA HIS A 120 -13.61 2.78 -1.32
C HIS A 120 -12.35 1.99 -0.91
N LEU A 121 -11.89 2.10 0.34
CA LEU A 121 -10.81 1.24 0.85
C LEU A 121 -11.23 -0.23 0.88
N ALA A 122 -12.47 -0.52 1.27
CA ALA A 122 -13.00 -1.88 1.25
C ALA A 122 -13.08 -2.42 -0.20
N GLU A 123 -13.56 -1.60 -1.14
CA GLU A 123 -13.59 -1.95 -2.58
C GLU A 123 -12.18 -2.22 -3.14
N ILE A 124 -11.17 -1.41 -2.76
CA ILE A 124 -9.77 -1.66 -3.13
C ILE A 124 -9.30 -3.00 -2.57
N GLN A 125 -9.63 -3.33 -1.31
CA GLN A 125 -9.21 -4.58 -0.70
C GLN A 125 -9.85 -5.81 -1.33
N GLU A 126 -11.12 -5.72 -1.75
CA GLU A 126 -11.79 -6.79 -2.49
C GLU A 126 -11.18 -6.94 -3.89
N SER A 127 -11.11 -5.85 -4.65
CA SER A 127 -10.48 -5.83 -5.98
C SER A 127 -9.03 -6.34 -5.94
N ALA A 128 -8.27 -6.00 -4.90
CA ALA A 128 -6.89 -6.48 -4.73
C ALA A 128 -6.80 -8.00 -4.59
N LYS A 129 -7.73 -8.62 -3.86
CA LYS A 129 -7.78 -10.09 -3.73
C LYS A 129 -8.07 -10.74 -5.07
N GLU A 130 -8.98 -10.17 -5.86
CA GLU A 130 -9.32 -10.66 -7.20
C GLU A 130 -8.15 -10.54 -8.17
N VAL A 131 -7.50 -9.37 -8.22
CA VAL A 131 -6.32 -9.12 -9.05
C VAL A 131 -5.20 -10.09 -8.69
N VAL A 132 -4.90 -10.28 -7.40
CA VAL A 132 -3.86 -11.22 -6.97
C VAL A 132 -4.26 -12.65 -7.27
N ALA A 133 -5.51 -13.06 -7.03
CA ALA A 133 -5.97 -14.41 -7.32
C ALA A 133 -5.86 -14.74 -8.82
N ALA A 134 -6.24 -13.80 -9.69
CA ALA A 134 -6.12 -13.94 -11.14
C ALA A 134 -4.65 -14.04 -11.60
N ALA A 135 -3.77 -13.20 -11.06
CA ALA A 135 -2.33 -13.26 -11.36
C ALA A 135 -1.65 -14.53 -10.84
N LEU A 136 -2.24 -15.19 -9.84
CA LEU A 136 -1.71 -16.43 -9.26
C LEU A 136 -2.26 -17.71 -9.90
N ALA A 137 -3.37 -17.64 -10.64
CA ALA A 137 -3.89 -18.74 -11.45
C ALA A 137 -2.90 -19.14 -12.55
#